data_AF-G9WQK7-F1
#
_entry.id   AF-G9WQK7-F1
#
_cell.length_a   1.000
_cell.length_b   1.000
_cell.length_c   1.000
_cell.angle_alpha   90.00
_cell.angle_beta   90.00
_cell.angle_gamma   90.00
#
_symmetry.space_group_name_H-M   'P 1'
#
loop_
_entity.id
_entity.type
_entity.pdbx_description
1 polymer ?
#
loop_
_entity_poly.entity_id
_entity_poly.type
_entity_poly.pdbx_seq_one_letter_code
_entity_poly.pdbx_strand_id
1 'polypeptide(L)' 'MAVSEAQARATAKYKAKNYKRVPLDLRIEEYDALKEQADSMPMNTFIKKALNAYTGQEIFKV' A
#
# COMPACT_ATOMS: atom_id res chain seq x y z
N MET A 1 -20.99 0.74 11.61
CA MET A 1 -21.26 -0.71 11.62
C MET A 1 -20.09 -1.41 12.30
N ALA A 2 -20.31 -2.07 13.43
CA ALA A 2 -19.26 -2.81 14.11
C ALA A 2 -18.97 -4.10 13.32
N VAL A 3 -17.74 -4.24 12.83
CA VAL A 3 -17.28 -5.47 12.16
C VAL A 3 -17.33 -6.62 13.16
N SER A 4 -18.03 -7.70 12.82
CA SER A 4 -18.06 -8.89 13.65
C SER A 4 -16.66 -9.51 13.75
N GLU A 5 -16.35 -10.16 14.88
CA GLU A 5 -15.06 -10.86 15.04
C GLU A 5 -14.80 -11.89 13.93
N ALA A 6 -15.86 -12.51 13.41
CA ALA A 6 -15.79 -13.44 12.28
C ALA A 6 -15.29 -12.74 11.00
N GLN A 7 -15.79 -11.54 10.69
CA GLN A 7 -15.34 -10.74 9.54
C GLN A 7 -13.89 -10.28 9.70
N ALA A 8 -13.48 -9.90 10.91
CA ALA A 8 -12.09 -9.53 11.20
C ALA A 8 -11.13 -10.70 10.96
N ARG A 9 -11.46 -11.90 11.47
CA ARG A 9 -10.67 -13.13 11.27
C ARG A 9 -10.60 -13.54 9.80
N ALA A 10 -11.72 -13.47 9.08
CA ALA A 10 -11.76 -13.78 7.65
C ALA A 10 -10.85 -12.83 6.84
N THR A 11 -10.93 -11.54 7.13
CA THR A 11 -10.09 -10.51 6.49
C THR A 11 -8.60 -10.73 6.78
N ALA A 12 -8.25 -11.07 8.03
CA ALA A 12 -6.87 -11.38 8.40
C ALA A 12 -6.32 -12.62 7.66
N LYS A 13 -7.11 -13.71 7.59
CA LYS A 13 -6.75 -14.92 6.83
C LYS A 13 -6.56 -14.63 5.34
N TYR A 14 -7.48 -13.88 4.74
CA TYR A 14 -7.37 -13.48 3.34
C TYR A 14 -6.11 -12.65 3.11
N LYS A 15 -5.80 -11.71 4.01
CA LYS A 15 -4.63 -10.85 3.89
C LYS A 15 -3.32 -11.65 3.99
N ALA A 16 -3.22 -12.57 4.94
CA ALA A 16 -2.04 -13.42 5.11
C ALA A 16 -1.81 -14.38 3.92
N LYS A 17 -2.89 -14.87 3.29
CA LYS A 17 -2.79 -15.79 2.16
C LYS A 17 -2.43 -15.08 0.84
N ASN A 18 -2.97 -13.88 0.61
CA ASN A 18 -2.91 -13.22 -0.71
C ASN A 18 -1.96 -12.03 -0.79
N TYR A 19 -1.51 -11.46 0.35
CA TYR A 19 -0.58 -10.33 0.34
C TYR A 19 0.73 -10.69 1.03
N LYS A 20 1.83 -10.44 0.33
CA LYS A 20 3.18 -10.44 0.90
C LYS A 20 3.54 -9.02 1.28
N ARG A 21 4.00 -8.81 2.52
CA ARG A 21 4.49 -7.50 2.98
C ARG A 21 5.91 -7.28 2.45
N VAL A 22 6.15 -6.10 1.89
CA VAL A 22 7.48 -5.62 1.54
C VAL A 22 7.84 -4.52 2.55
N PRO A 23 8.83 -4.73 3.42
CA PRO A 23 9.29 -3.66 4.31
C PRO A 23 9.97 -2.57 3.47
N LEU A 24 9.64 -1.32 3.76
CA LEU A 24 10.22 -0.15 3.13
C LEU A 24 10.59 0.82 4.25
N ASP A 25 11.89 0.94 4.51
CA ASP A 25 12.42 1.89 5.48
C ASP A 25 12.69 3.21 4.76
N LEU A 26 12.10 4.29 5.27
CA LEU A 26 12.26 5.65 4.76
C LEU A 26 12.70 6.54 5.91
N ARG A 27 13.52 7.55 5.62
CA ARG A 27 13.73 8.66 6.56
C ARG A 27 12.44 9.46 6.69
N ILE A 28 12.25 10.09 7.84
CA ILE A 28 11.06 10.92 8.11
C ILE A 28 10.94 12.03 7.05
N GLU A 29 12.05 12.68 6.71
CA GLU A 29 12.11 13.73 5.69
C GLU A 29 11.71 13.22 4.30
N GLU A 30 12.14 12.01 3.93
CA GLU A 30 11.77 11.38 2.65
C GLU A 30 10.29 11.01 2.63
N TYR A 31 9.75 10.55 3.76
CA TYR A 31 8.32 10.26 3.90
C TYR A 31 7.46 11.52 3.79
N ASP A 32 7.87 12.62 4.42
CA ASP A 32 7.14 13.88 4.35
C ASP A 32 7.17 14.45 2.93
N ALA A 33 8.31 14.41 2.25
CA ALA A 33 8.40 14.79 0.84
C ALA A 33 7.52 13.91 -0.08
N LEU A 34 7.48 12.60 0.17
CA LEU A 34 6.58 11.68 -0.55
C LEU A 34 5.11 11.99 -0.26
N LYS A 35 4.79 12.38 0.98
CA LYS A 35 3.43 12.71 1.40
C LYS A 35 2.94 14.00 0.75
N GLU A 36 3.81 15.01 0.60
CA GLU A 36 3.50 16.21 -0.16
C GLU A 36 3.19 15.90 -1.63
N GLN A 37 3.92 14.97 -2.25
CA GLN A 37 3.67 14.55 -3.64
C GLN A 37 2.45 13.65 -3.79
N ALA A 38 2.17 12.81 -2.80
CA ALA A 38 1.03 11.90 -2.80
C ALA A 38 -0.29 12.65 -2.60
N ASP A 39 -0.27 13.82 -1.97
CA ASP A 39 -1.42 14.66 -1.67
C ASP A 39 -2.57 13.85 -1.01
N SER A 40 -3.69 13.65 -1.71
CA SER A 40 -4.83 12.86 -1.22
C SER A 40 -4.75 11.36 -1.54
N MET A 41 -3.71 10.90 -2.22
CA MET A 41 -3.57 9.51 -2.66
C MET A 41 -3.02 8.63 -1.52
N PRO A 42 -3.56 7.41 -1.32
CA PRO A 42 -2.97 6.47 -0.38
C PRO A 42 -1.51 6.18 -0.77
N MET A 43 -0.59 6.30 0.19
CA MET A 43 0.86 6.12 -0.04
C MET A 43 1.18 4.79 -0.75
N ASN A 44 0.49 3.71 -0.40
CA ASN A 44 0.63 2.41 -1.08
C ASN A 44 0.26 2.46 -2.57
N THR A 45 -0.78 3.21 -2.93
CA THR A 45 -1.19 3.42 -4.33
C THR A 45 -0.17 4.28 -5.05
N PHE A 46 0.30 5.35 -4.40
CA PHE A 46 1.34 6.23 -4.95
C PHE A 46 2.63 5.45 -5.26
N ILE A 47 3.13 4.66 -4.30
CA ILE A 47 4.32 3.82 -4.48
C ILE A 47 4.11 2.82 -5.63
N LYS A 48 2.95 2.17 -5.72
CA LYS A 48 2.65 1.23 -6.82
C LYS A 48 2.64 1.91 -8.19
N LYS A 49 2.09 3.12 -8.29
CA LYS A 49 2.12 3.91 -9.53
C LYS A 49 3.54 4.33 -9.90
N ALA A 50 4.32 4.79 -8.93
CA ALA A 50 5.72 5.12 -9.13
C ALA A 50 6.53 3.90 -9.60
N LEU A 51 6.28 2.72 -9.04
CA LEU A 51 6.93 1.48 -9.47
C LEU A 51 6.52 1.09 -10.90
N ASN A 52 5.24 1.17 -11.26
CA ASN A 52 4.80 0.92 -12.64
C ASN A 52 5.46 1.89 -13.64
N ALA A 53 5.53 3.17 -13.28
CA ALA A 53 6.16 4.18 -14.11
C ALA A 53 7.67 3.93 -14.26
N TYR A 54 8.34 3.51 -13.18
CA TYR A 54 9.76 3.16 -13.19
C TYR A 54 10.08 1.91 -14.00
N THR A 55 9.26 0.86 -13.88
CA THR A 55 9.47 -0.39 -14.63
C THR A 55 8.99 -0.32 -16.08
N GLY A 56 8.18 0.69 -16.42
CA GLY A 56 7.53 0.82 -17.73
C GLY A 56 6.52 -0.29 -18.00
N GLN A 57 6.12 -1.03 -16.97
CA GLN A 57 5.19 -2.16 -17.05
C GLN A 57 4.08 -1.98 -16.02
N GLU A 58 2.84 -2.30 -16.42
CA GLU A 58 1.70 -2.28 -15.51
C GLU A 58 1.70 -3.55 -14.64
N ILE A 59 2.50 -3.54 -13.57
CA ILE A 59 2.61 -4.64 -12.61
C ILE A 59 1.47 -4.56 -11.60
N PHE A 60 1.13 -3.35 -11.16
CA PHE A 60 0.07 -3.09 -10.20
C PHE A 60 -1.11 -2.42 -10.89
N LYS A 61 -2.31 -3.01 -10.81
CA LYS A 61 -3.55 -2.31 -11.22
C LYS A 61 -3.97 -1.37 -10.08
N VAL A 62 -3.63 -0.07 -10.19
CA VAL A 62 -3.83 0.97 -9.16
C VAL A 62 -4.27 2.31 -9.71
#